data_AF-A0A835QW06-F1
#
_entry.id   AF-A0A835QW06-F1
#
_cell.length_a   1.000
_cell.length_b   1.000
_cell.length_c   1.000
_cell.angle_alpha   90.00
_cell.angle_beta   90.00
_cell.angle_gamma   90.00
#
_symmetry.space_group_name_H-M   'P 1'
#
loop_
_entity.id
_entity.type
_entity.pdbx_description
1 polymer ?
#
loop_
_entity_poly.entity_id
_entity_poly.type
_entity_poly.pdbx_seq_one_letter_code
_entity_poly.pdbx_strand_id
1 'polypeptide(L)'
;MADAHDTDRNIEMWKIKKLIKALESARGNGTSMISLILTPRDQISRVAKMLGDEYGTASNIKSRVNRQSVLAAITSAQQRLKLYNKVPTNGLVLYTGTILTEDGKRRRLPLIFEPFKPVNASLYLCDNKFHTEALNELLESDDKFGFIVMDGNGTLWNTQRQYS
;
A
#
# COMPACT_ATOMS: atom_id res chain seq x y z
N MET A 1 26.12 -18.51 -10.53
CA MET A 1 25.21 -17.45 -11.01
C MET A 1 23.97 -17.24 -10.12
N ALA A 2 23.84 -17.91 -8.96
CA ALA A 2 22.69 -17.78 -8.07
C ALA A 2 22.78 -16.59 -7.07
N ASP A 3 23.96 -15.98 -6.91
CA ASP A 3 24.24 -14.99 -5.87
C ASP A 3 23.72 -13.57 -6.19
N ALA A 4 23.66 -13.22 -7.48
CA ALA A 4 23.21 -11.90 -7.93
C ALA A 4 21.70 -11.69 -7.71
N HIS A 5 20.88 -12.74 -7.85
CA HIS A 5 19.43 -12.64 -7.73
C HIS A 5 18.95 -12.57 -6.27
N ASP A 6 19.71 -13.14 -5.34
CA ASP A 6 19.45 -13.03 -3.90
C ASP A 6 19.87 -11.65 -3.37
N THR A 7 21.01 -11.14 -3.86
CA THR A 7 21.49 -9.80 -3.54
C THR A 7 20.50 -8.71 -3.99
N ASP A 8 19.92 -8.83 -5.19
CA ASP A 8 18.96 -7.85 -5.71
C ASP A 8 17.67 -7.81 -4.86
N ARG A 9 17.14 -8.98 -4.49
CA ARG A 9 15.98 -9.10 -3.57
C ARG A 9 16.26 -8.51 -2.19
N ASN A 10 17.44 -8.75 -1.64
CA ASN A 10 17.83 -8.19 -0.34
C ASN A 10 17.94 -6.66 -0.40
N ILE A 11 18.40 -6.10 -1.53
CA ILE A 11 18.43 -4.65 -1.76
C ILE A 11 17.01 -4.08 -1.85
N GLU A 12 16.09 -4.73 -2.57
CA GLU A 12 14.69 -4.31 -2.65
C GLU A 12 13.98 -4.36 -1.29
N MET A 13 14.15 -5.44 -0.53
CA MET A 13 13.65 -5.54 0.84
C MET A 13 14.22 -4.44 1.73
N TRP A 14 15.52 -4.14 1.62
CA TRP A 14 16.14 -3.07 2.39
C TRP A 14 15.57 -1.69 2.04
N LYS A 15 15.33 -1.42 0.75
CA LYS A 15 14.66 -0.18 0.29
C LYS A 15 13.26 -0.08 0.88
N ILE A 16 12.47 -1.15 0.85
CA ILE A 16 11.11 -1.15 1.41
C ILE A 16 11.15 -0.98 2.94
N LYS A 17 12.03 -1.67 3.67
CA LYS A 17 12.22 -1.48 5.12
C LYS A 17 12.59 -0.04 5.46
N LYS A 18 13.46 0.58 4.66
CA LYS A 18 13.84 1.99 4.82
C LYS A 18 12.68 2.93 4.53
N LEU A 19 11.85 2.63 3.53
CA LEU A 19 10.62 3.38 3.24
C LEU A 19 9.60 3.26 4.38
N ILE A 20 9.38 2.07 4.92
CA ILE A 20 8.47 1.86 6.08
C ILE A 20 8.94 2.68 7.27
N LYS A 21 10.24 2.59 7.61
CA LYS A 21 10.82 3.38 8.71
C LYS A 21 10.66 4.88 8.50
N ALA A 22 10.80 5.35 7.26
CA ALA A 22 10.58 6.76 6.91
C ALA A 22 9.09 7.15 7.03
N LEU A 23 8.16 6.29 6.62
CA LEU A 23 6.72 6.50 6.75
C LEU A 23 6.25 6.50 8.21
N GLU A 24 6.80 5.61 9.05
CA GLU A 24 6.49 5.57 10.48
C GLU A 24 7.04 6.79 11.24
N SER A 25 8.22 7.27 10.83
CA SER A 25 8.81 8.50 11.39
C SER A 25 8.07 9.75 10.91
N ALA A 26 7.44 9.69 9.74
CA ALA A 26 6.64 10.75 9.16
C ALA A 26 5.25 10.85 9.83
N ARG A 27 5.22 11.29 11.10
CA ARG A 27 3.97 11.65 11.79
C ARG A 27 3.53 13.06 11.39
N GLY A 28 2.27 13.20 10.96
CA GLY A 28 1.67 14.50 10.69
C GLY A 28 1.08 15.12 11.97
N ASN A 29 1.16 16.45 12.11
CA ASN A 29 0.48 17.20 13.17
C ASN A 29 -1.04 17.30 12.91
N GLY A 30 -1.74 16.17 12.90
CA GLY A 30 -3.19 16.08 12.69
C GLY A 30 -3.63 16.14 11.22
N THR A 31 -2.73 15.87 10.29
CA THR A 31 -2.98 15.98 8.84
C THR A 31 -3.19 14.59 8.23
N SER A 32 -4.32 14.42 7.55
CA SER A 32 -4.85 13.16 7.03
C SER A 32 -3.88 12.39 6.14
N MET A 33 -3.39 11.28 6.67
CA MET A 33 -2.59 10.28 5.96
C MET A 33 -3.53 9.23 5.39
N ILE A 34 -3.53 9.10 4.07
CA ILE A 34 -4.33 8.09 3.38
C ILE A 34 -3.39 6.94 3.02
N SER A 35 -3.78 5.75 3.47
CA SER A 35 -3.16 4.47 3.17
C SER A 35 -4.10 3.70 2.27
N LEU A 36 -3.72 3.50 1.01
CA LEU A 36 -4.48 2.74 0.03
C LEU A 36 -3.64 1.57 -0.50
N ILE A 37 -4.18 0.37 -0.40
CA ILE A 37 -3.58 -0.88 -0.90
C ILE A 37 -4.57 -1.50 -1.87
N LEU A 38 -4.07 -1.82 -3.06
CA LEU A 38 -4.83 -2.44 -4.14
C LEU A 38 -4.31 -3.83 -4.41
N THR A 39 -5.23 -4.79 -4.49
CA THR A 39 -4.92 -6.15 -4.93
C THR A 39 -4.79 -6.18 -6.46
N PRO A 40 -4.03 -7.13 -7.04
CA PRO A 40 -3.93 -7.27 -8.50
C PRO A 40 -5.25 -7.64 -9.19
N ARG A 41 -6.26 -8.05 -8.42
CA ARG A 41 -7.61 -8.35 -8.91
C ARG A 41 -8.50 -7.11 -8.99
N ASP A 42 -8.12 -6.01 -8.32
CA ASP A 42 -8.90 -4.78 -8.36
C ASP A 42 -8.70 -4.02 -9.67
N GLN A 43 -9.76 -3.35 -10.11
CA GLN A 43 -9.72 -2.49 -11.29
C GLN A 43 -9.49 -1.05 -10.88
N ILE A 44 -8.57 -0.36 -11.59
CA ILE A 44 -8.27 1.05 -11.36
C ILE A 44 -9.53 1.92 -11.48
N SER A 45 -10.45 1.60 -12.41
CA SER A 45 -11.70 2.34 -12.58
C SER A 45 -12.58 2.32 -11.32
N ARG A 46 -12.66 1.16 -10.63
CA ARG A 46 -13.41 1.02 -9.36
C ARG A 46 -12.81 1.90 -8.27
N VAL A 47 -11.49 1.89 -8.15
CA VAL A 47 -10.75 2.68 -7.15
C VAL A 47 -10.87 4.17 -7.46
N ALA A 48 -10.77 4.57 -8.73
CA ALA A 48 -10.93 5.94 -9.16
C ALA A 48 -12.33 6.48 -8.84
N LYS A 49 -13.36 5.64 -9.01
CA LYS A 49 -14.74 5.96 -8.61
C LYS A 49 -14.85 6.13 -7.09
N MET A 50 -14.35 5.16 -6.31
CA MET A 50 -14.33 5.23 -4.84
C MET A 50 -13.63 6.51 -4.34
N LEU A 51 -12.47 6.86 -4.90
CA LEU A 51 -11.77 8.10 -4.56
C LEU A 51 -12.58 9.36 -4.93
N GLY A 52 -13.39 9.30 -5.99
CA GLY A 52 -14.32 10.38 -6.36
C GLY A 52 -15.46 10.55 -5.37
N ASP A 53 -16.08 9.45 -4.94
CA ASP A 53 -17.11 9.45 -3.89
C ASP A 53 -16.53 9.96 -2.55
N GLU A 54 -15.32 9.54 -2.19
CA GLU A 54 -14.58 10.02 -1.02
C GLU A 54 -14.24 11.51 -1.11
N TYR A 55 -13.90 12.02 -2.30
CA TYR A 55 -13.69 13.44 -2.52
C TYR A 55 -14.96 14.26 -2.23
N GLY A 56 -16.11 13.77 -2.70
CA GLY A 56 -17.42 14.39 -2.44
C GLY A 56 -17.74 14.40 -0.94
N THR A 57 -17.55 13.26 -0.27
CA THR A 57 -17.76 13.14 1.18
C THR A 57 -16.80 14.02 1.99
N ALA A 58 -15.52 14.08 1.60
CA ALA A 58 -14.52 14.92 2.24
C ALA A 58 -14.83 16.42 2.14
N SER A 59 -15.58 16.86 1.13
CA SER A 59 -15.98 18.26 0.98
C SER A 59 -16.90 18.76 2.11
N ASN A 60 -17.63 17.84 2.76
CA ASN A 60 -18.53 18.11 3.87
C ASN A 60 -17.83 18.17 5.24
N ILE A 61 -16.50 17.95 5.30
CA ILE A 61 -15.74 18.04 6.56
C ILE A 61 -15.78 19.48 7.10
N LYS A 62 -16.20 19.63 8.36
CA LYS A 62 -16.36 20.93 9.05
C LYS A 62 -15.03 21.67 9.25
N SER A 63 -13.95 20.95 9.55
CA SER A 63 -12.62 21.55 9.70
C SER A 63 -12.05 21.94 8.34
N ARG A 64 -11.88 23.26 8.11
CA ARG A 64 -11.30 23.81 6.87
C ARG A 64 -9.91 23.23 6.56
N VAL A 65 -9.08 23.08 7.59
CA VAL A 65 -7.69 22.62 7.45
C VAL A 65 -7.63 21.12 7.11
N ASN A 66 -8.44 20.29 7.78
CA ASN A 66 -8.51 18.86 7.47
C ASN A 66 -9.12 18.62 6.10
N ARG A 67 -10.21 19.34 5.77
CA ARG A 67 -10.84 19.26 4.46
C ARG A 67 -9.84 19.55 3.34
N GLN A 68 -9.10 20.66 3.42
CA GLN A 68 -8.14 21.01 2.38
C GLN A 68 -6.99 20.00 2.27
N SER A 69 -6.62 19.37 3.38
CA SER A 69 -5.59 18.34 3.40
C SER A 69 -6.06 17.03 2.76
N VAL A 70 -7.26 16.56 3.11
CA VAL A 70 -7.87 15.34 2.53
C VAL A 70 -8.13 15.52 1.05
N LEU A 71 -8.72 16.65 0.64
CA LEU A 71 -8.99 16.93 -0.77
C LEU A 71 -7.69 16.95 -1.59
N ALA A 72 -6.65 17.62 -1.09
CA ALA A 72 -5.35 17.64 -1.76
C ALA A 72 -4.69 16.26 -1.84
N ALA A 73 -4.84 15.43 -0.80
CA ALA A 73 -4.31 14.07 -0.76
C ALA A 73 -5.03 13.16 -1.77
N ILE A 74 -6.36 13.23 -1.84
CA ILE A 74 -7.18 12.48 -2.81
C ILE A 74 -6.87 12.92 -4.24
N THR A 75 -6.79 14.23 -4.51
CA THR A 75 -6.43 14.72 -5.85
C THR A 75 -5.06 14.22 -6.27
N SER A 76 -4.07 14.22 -5.36
CA SER A 76 -2.73 13.70 -5.64
C SER A 76 -2.74 12.18 -5.89
N ALA A 77 -3.55 11.43 -5.14
CA ALA A 77 -3.76 10.00 -5.34
C ALA A 77 -4.36 9.72 -6.72
N GLN A 78 -5.43 10.43 -7.10
CA GLN A 78 -6.08 10.29 -8.40
C GLN A 78 -5.14 10.60 -9.57
N GLN A 79 -4.35 11.67 -9.45
CA GLN A 79 -3.36 12.03 -10.49
C GLN A 79 -2.34 10.92 -10.70
N ARG A 80 -1.85 10.31 -9.62
CA ARG A 80 -0.90 9.19 -9.72
C ARG A 80 -1.54 7.92 -10.20
N LEU A 81 -2.76 7.64 -9.75
CA LEU A 81 -3.49 6.46 -10.17
C LEU A 81 -3.78 6.48 -11.68
N LYS A 82 -4.02 7.66 -12.27
CA LYS A 82 -4.18 7.85 -13.73
C LYS A 82 -2.95 7.51 -14.56
N LEU A 83 -1.74 7.53 -13.98
CA LEU A 83 -0.52 7.12 -14.68
C LEU A 83 -0.49 5.61 -14.92
N TYR A 84 -1.26 4.84 -14.13
CA TYR A 84 -1.39 3.40 -14.27
C TYR A 84 -2.70 3.09 -15.00
N ASN A 85 -2.62 2.38 -16.13
CA ASN A 85 -3.81 1.91 -16.84
C ASN A 85 -4.34 0.58 -16.28
N LYS A 86 -3.48 -0.21 -15.62
CA LYS A 86 -3.83 -1.49 -15.00
C LYS A 86 -3.08 -1.66 -13.69
N VAL A 87 -3.71 -2.31 -12.71
CA VAL A 87 -3.02 -2.70 -11.47
C VAL A 87 -1.97 -3.76 -11.83
N PRO A 88 -0.71 -3.58 -11.42
CA PRO A 88 0.33 -4.59 -11.67
C PRO A 88 0.05 -5.91 -10.95
N THR A 89 0.78 -6.96 -11.35
CA THR A 89 0.55 -8.35 -10.90
C THR A 89 0.77 -8.57 -9.41
N ASN A 90 1.57 -7.73 -8.77
CA ASN A 90 1.83 -7.80 -7.32
C ASN A 90 0.88 -6.89 -6.50
N GLY A 91 0.00 -6.14 -7.16
CA GLY A 91 -0.83 -5.12 -6.52
C GLY A 91 -0.11 -3.76 -6.42
N LEU A 92 -0.79 -2.76 -5.88
CA LEU A 92 -0.30 -1.39 -5.85
C LEU A 92 -0.50 -0.79 -4.47
N VAL A 93 0.56 -0.22 -3.91
CA VAL A 93 0.50 0.49 -2.63
C VAL A 93 0.64 1.98 -2.89
N LEU A 94 -0.29 2.75 -2.34
CA LEU A 94 -0.35 4.19 -2.43
C LEU A 94 -0.48 4.79 -1.03
N TYR A 95 0.54 5.55 -0.64
CA TYR A 95 0.49 6.42 0.53
C TYR A 95 0.45 7.87 0.06
N THR A 96 -0.51 8.63 0.56
CA THR A 96 -0.58 10.07 0.30
C THR A 96 -0.83 10.81 1.60
N GLY A 97 -0.07 11.86 1.81
CA GLY A 97 -0.13 12.60 3.06
C GLY A 97 0.64 13.90 2.97
N THR A 98 0.42 14.75 3.97
CA THR A 98 1.20 15.98 4.13
C THR A 98 1.99 15.88 5.40
N ILE A 99 3.31 15.93 5.27
CA ILE A 99 4.25 15.88 6.38
C ILE A 99 4.82 17.28 6.62
N LEU A 100 5.07 17.62 7.88
CA LEU A 100 5.82 18.83 8.21
C LEU A 100 7.30 18.47 8.19
N THR A 101 8.06 19.07 7.29
CA THR A 101 9.53 18.96 7.33
C THR A 101 10.09 19.84 8.43
N GLU A 102 11.29 19.54 8.92
CA GLU A 102 11.98 20.29 9.99
C GLU A 102 12.10 21.80 9.71
N ASP A 103 12.08 22.18 8.43
CA ASP A 103 12.04 23.57 7.94
C ASP A 103 10.69 24.29 8.20
N GLY A 104 9.74 23.66 8.88
CA GLY A 104 8.38 24.17 9.14
C GLY A 104 7.47 24.18 7.90
N LYS A 105 7.97 23.81 6.73
CA LYS A 105 7.19 23.72 5.49
C LYS A 105 6.37 22.42 5.43
N ARG A 106 5.14 22.54 4.91
CA ARG A 106 4.26 21.41 4.62
C ARG A 106 4.63 20.80 3.28
N ARG A 107 5.18 19.58 3.27
CA ARG A 107 5.48 18.85 2.05
C ARG A 107 4.44 17.76 1.83
N ARG A 108 3.85 17.73 0.63
CA ARG A 108 3.01 16.61 0.21
C ARG A 108 3.93 15.47 -0.18
N LEU A 109 3.73 14.30 0.41
CA LEU A 109 4.46 13.08 0.08
C LEU A 109 3.47 12.07 -0.48
N PRO A 110 3.28 12.06 -1.82
CA PRO A 110 2.66 10.93 -2.45
C PRO A 110 3.77 9.89 -2.72
N LEU A 111 3.58 8.68 -2.22
CA LEU A 111 4.43 7.52 -2.44
C LEU A 111 3.56 6.46 -3.12
N ILE A 112 4.00 5.99 -4.27
CA ILE A 112 3.35 4.90 -5.00
C ILE A 112 4.44 3.90 -5.34
N PHE A 113 4.22 2.64 -5.00
CA PHE A 113 5.15 1.57 -5.33
C PHE A 113 4.40 0.26 -5.45
N GLU A 114 5.02 -0.65 -6.21
CA GLU A 114 4.60 -2.03 -6.29
C GLU A 114 5.32 -2.83 -5.19
N PRO A 115 4.61 -3.63 -4.37
CA PRO A 115 5.25 -4.49 -3.40
C PRO A 115 5.91 -5.69 -4.09
N PHE A 116 6.99 -6.21 -3.49
CA PHE A 116 7.74 -7.37 -3.99
C PHE A 116 6.95 -8.70 -3.94
N LYS A 117 5.88 -8.75 -3.14
CA LYS A 117 4.96 -9.89 -3.01
C LYS A 117 3.53 -9.44 -3.33
N PRO A 118 2.71 -10.32 -3.94
CA PRO A 118 1.32 -10.02 -4.23
C PRO A 118 0.52 -9.80 -2.95
N VAL A 119 -0.16 -8.66 -2.87
CA VAL A 119 -1.08 -8.34 -1.75
C VAL A 119 -2.44 -8.97 -1.99
N ASN A 120 -2.92 -9.73 -1.02
CA ASN A 120 -4.26 -10.35 -1.07
C ASN A 120 -5.35 -9.52 -0.37
N ALA A 121 -4.97 -8.47 0.36
CA ALA A 121 -5.89 -7.58 1.07
C ALA A 121 -5.88 -6.20 0.44
N SER A 122 -7.06 -5.67 0.10
CA SER A 122 -7.24 -4.25 -0.19
C SER A 122 -7.57 -3.51 1.09
N LEU A 123 -6.97 -2.33 1.26
CA LEU A 123 -7.10 -1.51 2.47
C LEU A 123 -7.24 -0.05 2.05
N TYR A 124 -8.23 0.66 2.59
CA TYR A 124 -8.33 2.11 2.46
C TYR A 124 -8.59 2.68 3.84
N LEU A 125 -7.64 3.47 4.35
CA LEU A 125 -7.69 4.09 5.66
C LEU A 125 -7.18 5.52 5.59
N CYS A 126 -7.90 6.43 6.24
CA CYS A 126 -7.51 7.82 6.41
C CYS A 126 -7.35 8.08 7.90
N ASP A 127 -6.11 8.20 8.38
CA ASP A 127 -5.80 8.38 9.80
C ASP A 127 -4.73 9.47 10.00
N ASN A 128 -4.22 9.65 11.21
CA ASN A 128 -3.13 10.59 11.51
C ASN A 128 -1.74 9.97 11.25
N LYS A 129 -1.68 8.66 11.03
CA LYS A 129 -0.48 7.87 10.75
C LYS A 129 -0.65 7.03 9.48
N PHE A 130 0.46 6.69 8.85
CA PHE A 130 0.44 5.69 7.78
C PHE A 130 0.31 4.30 8.38
N HIS A 131 -0.61 3.50 7.84
CA HIS A 131 -0.74 2.10 8.20
C HIS A 131 0.15 1.25 7.29
N THR A 132 1.31 0.85 7.82
CA THR A 132 2.28 -0.04 7.16
C THR A 132 2.18 -1.47 7.67
N GLU A 133 1.19 -1.80 8.51
CA GLU A 133 0.99 -3.13 9.11
C GLU A 133 0.93 -4.22 8.03
N ALA A 134 0.17 -3.99 6.97
CA ALA A 134 0.08 -4.92 5.83
C ALA A 134 1.42 -5.12 5.10
N LEU A 135 2.33 -4.13 5.10
CA LEU A 135 3.67 -4.28 4.52
C LEU A 135 4.63 -5.01 5.45
N ASN A 136 4.53 -4.76 6.76
CA ASN A 136 5.32 -5.49 7.75
C ASN A 136 4.95 -6.98 7.72
N GLU A 137 3.66 -7.31 7.65
CA GLU A 137 3.21 -8.70 7.53
C GLU A 137 3.74 -9.38 6.26
N LEU A 138 3.83 -8.67 5.14
CA LEU A 138 4.45 -9.19 3.90
C LEU A 138 5.95 -9.45 4.04
N LEU A 139 6.65 -8.61 4.82
CA LEU A 139 8.08 -8.76 5.12
C LEU A 139 8.35 -9.86 6.14
N GLU A 140 7.45 -10.07 7.11
CA GLU A 140 7.53 -11.13 8.12
C GLU A 140 7.10 -12.50 7.56
N SER A 141 6.19 -12.53 6.59
CA SER A 141 5.73 -13.76 5.90
C SER A 141 6.78 -14.38 4.96
N ASP A 142 8.06 -14.08 5.12
CA ASP A 142 9.13 -14.93 4.59
C ASP A 142 9.36 -16.18 5.48
N ASP A 143 8.83 -16.18 6.70
CA ASP A 143 8.65 -17.41 7.48
C ASP A 143 7.46 -18.21 6.93
N LYS A 144 7.76 -19.38 6.35
CA LYS A 144 6.78 -20.30 5.75
C LYS A 144 5.64 -20.64 6.71
N PHE A 145 4.44 -20.11 6.48
CA PHE A 145 3.22 -20.62 7.10
C PHE A 145 2.65 -21.77 6.26
N GLY A 146 3.08 -22.99 6.57
CA GLY A 146 2.43 -24.20 6.10
C GLY A 146 1.20 -24.49 6.95
N PHE A 147 0.01 -24.12 6.47
CA PHE A 147 -1.23 -24.62 7.07
C PHE A 147 -1.45 -26.06 6.60
N ILE A 148 -1.12 -27.04 7.44
CA ILE A 148 -1.58 -28.41 7.23
C ILE A 148 -3.02 -28.46 7.73
N VAL A 149 -3.98 -28.45 6.81
CA VAL A 149 -5.37 -28.80 7.14
C VAL A 149 -5.46 -30.32 7.13
N MET A 150 -5.39 -30.95 8.30
CA MET A 150 -5.76 -32.36 8.49
C MET A 150 -7.27 -32.42 8.75
N ASP A 151 -8.04 -32.67 7.69
CA ASP A 151 -9.41 -33.16 7.82
C ASP A 151 -9.37 -34.69 7.83
N GLY A 152 -9.92 -35.29 8.88
CA GLY A 152 -9.79 -36.71 9.23
C GLY A 152 -10.55 -37.68 8.33
N ASN A 153 -10.69 -37.41 7.03
CA ASN A 153 -11.34 -38.33 6.09
C ASN A 153 -10.77 -38.36 4.66
N GLY A 154 -9.49 -38.02 4.48
CA GLY A 154 -8.79 -38.30 3.22
C GLY A 154 -7.72 -37.27 2.87
N THR A 155 -6.47 -37.70 2.87
CA THR A 155 -5.34 -36.91 2.35
C THR A 155 -5.36 -36.91 0.81
N LEU A 156 -5.73 -35.78 0.22
CA LEU A 156 -5.51 -35.48 -1.20
C LEU A 156 -4.30 -34.57 -1.32
N TRP A 157 -3.16 -35.11 -1.77
CA TRP A 157 -2.00 -34.31 -2.14
C TRP A 157 -2.07 -33.95 -3.62
N ASN A 158 -2.16 -32.67 -3.94
CA ASN A 158 -1.96 -32.17 -5.30
C ASN A 158 -0.77 -31.21 -5.31
N THR A 159 0.39 -31.70 -5.76
CA THR A 159 1.53 -30.84 -6.08
C THR A 159 1.34 -30.31 -7.49
N GLN A 160 0.80 -29.09 -7.63
CA GLN A 160 0.80 -28.43 -8.92
C GLN A 160 2.21 -27.86 -9.20
N ARG A 161 3.06 -28.68 -9.80
CA ARG A 161 4.12 -28.22 -10.71
C ARG A 161 3.71 -28.67 -12.11
N GLN A 162 3.23 -27.75 -12.93
CA GLN A 162 3.19 -27.97 -14.38
C GLN A 162 4.57 -27.62 -14.94
N TYR A 163 5.22 -28.58 -15.58
CA TYR A 163 5.97 -28.33 -16.82
C TYR A 163 6.11 -29.64 -17.61
N SER A 164 5.54 -29.60 -18.82
CA SER A 164 5.53 -30.52 -19.99
C SER A 164 5.69 -32.02 -19.81
#